data_AF-A0A813GPS8-F1
#
_entry.id   AF-A0A813GPS8-F1
#
_cell.length_a   1.000
_cell.length_b   1.000
_cell.length_c   1.000
_cell.angle_alpha   90.00
_cell.angle_beta   90.00
_cell.angle_gamma   90.00
#
_symmetry.space_group_name_H-M   'P 1'
#
loop_
_entity.id
_entity.type
_entity.pdbx_description
1 polymer ?
#
loop_
_entity_poly.entity_id
_entity_poly.type
_entity_poly.pdbx_seq_one_letter_code
_entity_poly.pdbx_strand_id
1 'polypeptide(L)'
;MKKGGALCSSDAEALRDFSHHWRLDDNTQKYLAGLPSNVQSAVISGFKASQSTHCVSALLHGYARAIAQKLAPSLTDWDLNVFVKLWCLDQETQQYLEELPKSLAREVIIGFHPKEGTPNLGNQVRRFTQSIADNMGIRLPLGPGTAAAARRFSATAVTAACSVDAVGATRSHPPERSASPEEQLCAFAERWQLTEATQQSIRTLPSDLRQQVVTGFQPKPGTRNVEALLHGYARSIQSRMGKAPFPSGLPGVSIVSAPPADSAPPSEVRVFFLIRGRSLCEGITATGTDSKPSWKAPPSAAPFLAGFAKAAKATAAEKPKALQKVKSSQGFGFALLRDGDSSSGEEEEDDTDEVNDKDLQVVLLRNAESQSDAENLFTGWHDSDLSEKGKLEAVRAGKGLQAKGFKFDVVFTSILRRAIHTAWTVLINSENFSMPIVNSWRLNERHYGDLQGLSKDEAVKKHGDTQMDLWRSSFDASPPEVSTGDARRPSNDSMYAGLPRAALPTAESLQMTEDRVLPYWNDNIAPCVMAGKSVLVVAHGGSLPMICKSLEGMTKEQAVKEVNDMPCGVPLVYELDEKMNFVKKYYLQD
;
A
#
# COMPACT_ATOMS: atom_id res chain seq x y z
N MET A 1 14.29 48.42 1.80
CA MET A 1 12.82 48.32 1.67
C MET A 1 12.56 47.09 0.80
N LYS A 2 11.99 45.97 1.25
CA LYS A 2 10.78 45.77 2.08
C LYS A 2 11.09 44.95 3.34
N LYS A 3 10.58 45.42 4.48
CA LYS A 3 10.68 44.78 5.80
C LYS A 3 9.79 43.54 5.84
N GLY A 4 10.20 42.51 6.59
CA GLY A 4 9.38 41.38 6.96
C GLY A 4 8.05 41.85 7.56
N GLY A 5 6.96 41.27 7.09
CA GLY A 5 5.63 41.52 7.65
C GLY A 5 5.56 40.89 9.03
N ALA A 6 5.57 41.72 10.07
CA ALA A 6 5.04 41.33 11.36
C ALA A 6 3.55 41.02 11.19
N LEU A 7 3.09 39.90 11.77
CA LEU A 7 1.69 39.51 11.80
C LEU A 7 0.84 40.65 12.40
N CYS A 8 -0.29 40.96 11.76
CA CYS A 8 -1.33 41.79 12.36
C CYS A 8 -1.80 41.11 13.67
N SER A 9 -2.05 41.88 14.73
CA SER A 9 -2.37 41.32 16.06
C SER A 9 -3.58 40.40 16.06
N SER A 10 -4.53 40.61 15.14
CA SER A 10 -5.73 39.78 14.95
C SER A 10 -5.43 38.39 14.38
N ASP A 11 -4.43 38.27 13.50
CA ASP A 11 -4.14 37.03 12.78
C ASP A 11 -3.37 36.04 13.66
N ALA A 12 -2.50 36.56 14.53
CA ALA A 12 -1.78 35.76 15.52
C ALA A 12 -2.71 35.20 16.62
N GLU A 13 -3.76 35.94 16.96
CA GLU A 13 -4.78 35.50 17.92
C GLU A 13 -5.67 34.41 17.31
N ALA A 14 -6.15 34.61 16.08
CA ALA A 14 -6.91 33.59 15.34
C ALA A 14 -6.12 32.27 15.15
N LEU A 15 -4.81 32.35 14.92
CA LEU A 15 -3.95 31.17 14.80
C LEU A 15 -3.83 30.41 16.13
N ARG A 16 -3.73 31.13 17.26
CA ARG A 16 -3.68 30.51 18.60
C ARG A 16 -4.99 29.81 18.93
N ASP A 17 -6.13 30.48 18.69
CA ASP A 17 -7.45 29.92 18.97
C ASP A 17 -7.72 28.69 18.11
N PHE A 18 -7.34 28.74 16.83
CA PHE A 18 -7.43 27.60 15.92
C PHE A 18 -6.54 26.44 16.36
N SER A 19 -5.31 26.73 16.78
CA SER A 19 -4.37 25.70 17.24
C SER A 19 -4.85 25.02 18.53
N HIS A 20 -5.43 25.79 19.44
CA HIS A 20 -6.02 25.26 20.66
C HIS A 20 -7.28 24.43 20.38
N HIS A 21 -8.18 24.93 19.53
CA HIS A 21 -9.41 24.23 19.16
C HIS A 21 -9.14 22.84 18.56
N TRP A 22 -8.11 22.73 17.71
CA TRP A 22 -7.75 21.47 17.06
C TRP A 22 -6.66 20.66 17.77
N ARG A 23 -6.18 21.13 18.94
CA ARG A 23 -5.09 20.52 19.72
C ARG A 23 -3.85 20.21 18.87
N LEU A 24 -3.44 21.16 18.05
CA LEU A 24 -2.32 20.98 17.12
C LEU A 24 -0.99 20.86 17.88
N ASP A 25 -0.14 19.94 17.45
CA ASP A 25 1.22 19.83 17.97
C ASP A 25 2.09 21.03 17.57
N ASP A 26 3.18 21.26 18.30
CA ASP A 26 4.07 22.42 18.12
C ASP A 26 4.64 22.53 16.70
N ASN A 27 4.86 21.41 16.00
CA ASN A 27 5.39 21.44 14.63
C ASN A 27 4.32 21.89 13.65
N THR A 28 3.08 21.43 13.82
CA THR A 28 1.93 21.86 13.03
C THR A 28 1.59 23.34 13.26
N GLN A 29 1.71 23.82 14.51
CA GLN A 29 1.55 25.25 14.82
C GLN A 29 2.62 26.10 14.14
N LYS A 30 3.89 25.69 14.21
CA LYS A 30 5.01 26.36 13.52
C LYS A 30 4.84 26.33 12.00
N TYR A 31 4.36 25.21 11.46
CA TYR A 31 4.03 25.08 10.04
C TYR A 31 2.99 26.12 9.61
N LEU A 32 1.86 26.21 10.33
CA LEU A 32 0.81 27.17 9.99
C LEU A 32 1.30 28.62 10.13
N ALA A 33 2.03 28.93 11.19
CA ALA A 33 2.61 30.26 11.40
C ALA A 33 3.60 30.67 10.28
N GLY A 34 4.23 29.70 9.62
CA GLY A 34 5.15 29.91 8.51
C GLY A 34 4.49 30.12 7.14
N LEU A 35 3.18 29.95 7.02
CA LEU A 35 2.45 30.17 5.77
C LEU A 35 2.22 31.68 5.52
N PRO A 36 1.99 32.14 4.28
CA PRO A 36 1.56 33.51 4.02
C PRO A 36 0.23 33.83 4.72
N SER A 37 0.04 35.09 5.14
CA SER A 37 -1.16 35.51 5.85
C SER A 37 -2.46 35.18 5.10
N ASN A 38 -2.52 35.38 3.78
CA ASN A 38 -3.69 35.05 2.98
C ASN A 38 -3.99 33.52 2.93
N VAL A 39 -2.96 32.68 3.02
CA VAL A 39 -3.11 31.22 3.11
C VAL A 39 -3.52 30.83 4.52
N GLN A 40 -2.90 31.39 5.56
CA GLN A 40 -3.27 31.15 6.95
C GLN A 40 -4.75 31.45 7.19
N SER A 41 -5.23 32.64 6.80
CA SER A 41 -6.64 33.02 6.98
C SER A 41 -7.59 32.07 6.24
N ALA A 42 -7.23 31.60 5.05
CA ALA A 42 -8.04 30.64 4.29
C ALA A 42 -8.03 29.23 4.92
N VAL A 43 -6.91 28.81 5.50
CA VAL A 43 -6.83 27.54 6.23
C VAL A 43 -7.64 27.60 7.52
N ILE A 44 -7.47 28.64 8.32
CA ILE A 44 -8.16 28.83 9.60
C ILE A 44 -9.68 28.87 9.40
N SER A 45 -10.16 29.57 8.37
CA SER A 45 -11.60 29.70 8.08
C SER A 45 -12.21 28.49 7.38
N GLY A 46 -11.43 27.76 6.58
CA GLY A 46 -11.93 26.71 5.69
C GLY A 46 -11.74 25.29 6.20
N PHE A 47 -10.79 25.06 7.11
CA PHE A 47 -10.47 23.72 7.59
C PHE A 47 -11.56 23.19 8.53
N LYS A 48 -12.03 21.98 8.25
CA LYS A 48 -12.98 21.23 9.08
C LYS A 48 -12.49 19.79 9.18
N ALA A 49 -12.42 19.28 10.40
CA ALA A 49 -12.21 17.86 10.67
C ALA A 49 -13.34 17.34 11.58
N SER A 50 -13.65 16.05 11.48
CA SER A 50 -14.60 15.41 12.40
C SER A 50 -13.99 15.33 13.80
N GLN A 51 -14.81 15.38 14.86
CA GLN A 51 -14.36 15.16 16.25
C GLN A 51 -13.70 13.78 16.45
N SER A 52 -13.95 12.81 15.55
CA SER A 52 -13.33 11.48 15.52
C SER A 52 -12.00 11.39 14.74
N THR A 53 -11.44 12.51 14.29
CA THR A 53 -10.21 12.51 13.47
C THR A 53 -8.98 12.29 14.36
N HIS A 54 -8.41 11.08 14.35
CA HIS A 54 -7.25 10.73 15.18
C HIS A 54 -5.95 11.49 14.85
N CYS A 55 -5.80 12.05 13.65
CA CYS A 55 -4.62 12.85 13.28
C CYS A 55 -5.02 14.12 12.52
N VAL A 56 -5.54 15.09 13.27
CA VAL A 56 -5.95 16.40 12.74
C VAL A 56 -4.79 17.10 12.03
N SER A 57 -3.57 16.98 12.56
CA SER A 57 -2.35 17.56 11.97
C SER A 57 -2.08 17.09 10.55
N ALA A 58 -2.18 15.79 10.25
CA ALA A 58 -1.92 15.27 8.90
C ALA A 58 -2.99 15.74 7.88
N LEU A 59 -4.25 15.74 8.29
CA LEU A 59 -5.37 16.24 7.48
C LEU A 59 -5.20 17.74 7.19
N LEU A 60 -4.83 18.50 8.21
CA LEU A 60 -4.58 19.94 8.14
C LEU A 60 -3.42 20.26 7.20
N HIS A 61 -2.31 19.53 7.28
CA HIS A 61 -1.18 19.69 6.36
C HIS A 61 -1.57 19.44 4.90
N GLY A 62 -2.38 18.41 4.63
CA GLY A 62 -2.91 18.12 3.30
C GLY A 62 -3.82 19.24 2.78
N TYR A 63 -4.71 19.75 3.63
CA TYR A 63 -5.62 20.83 3.29
C TYR A 63 -4.89 22.16 3.06
N ALA A 64 -3.99 22.54 3.96
CA ALA A 64 -3.19 23.75 3.86
C ALA A 64 -2.34 23.78 2.59
N ARG A 65 -1.81 22.62 2.17
CA ARG A 65 -1.09 22.45 0.90
C ARG A 65 -1.97 22.73 -0.31
N ALA A 66 -3.19 22.21 -0.34
CA ALA A 66 -4.12 22.45 -1.45
C ALA A 66 -4.53 23.93 -1.54
N ILE A 67 -4.73 24.59 -0.40
CA ILE A 67 -5.05 26.02 -0.33
C ILE A 67 -3.86 26.88 -0.75
N ALA A 68 -2.64 26.55 -0.31
CA ALA A 68 -1.41 27.25 -0.70
C ALA A 68 -1.18 27.19 -2.23
N GLN A 69 -1.39 26.03 -2.85
CA GLN A 69 -1.30 25.86 -4.30
C GLN A 69 -2.31 26.73 -5.06
N LYS A 70 -3.50 26.94 -4.49
CA LYS A 70 -4.58 27.69 -5.12
C LYS A 70 -4.44 29.22 -4.95
N LEU A 71 -4.10 29.67 -3.75
CA LEU A 71 -4.12 31.10 -3.38
C LEU A 71 -2.77 31.79 -3.46
N ALA A 72 -1.68 31.02 -3.54
CA ALA A 72 -0.36 31.55 -3.75
C ALA A 72 0.37 30.73 -4.84
N PRO A 73 -0.11 30.74 -6.09
CA PRO A 73 0.54 30.02 -7.19
C PRO A 73 1.88 30.63 -7.60
N SER A 74 2.10 31.92 -7.31
CA SER A 74 3.41 32.60 -7.43
C SER A 74 4.36 32.29 -6.28
N LEU A 75 3.91 31.53 -5.29
CA LEU A 75 4.73 30.87 -4.28
C LEU A 75 5.36 29.62 -4.93
N THR A 76 6.02 29.85 -6.06
CA THR A 76 7.05 28.96 -6.56
C THR A 76 8.21 29.04 -5.57
N ASP A 77 8.66 27.87 -5.12
CA ASP A 77 9.59 27.68 -4.01
C ASP A 77 8.95 28.02 -2.64
N TRP A 78 8.44 26.98 -1.95
CA TRP A 78 8.22 27.05 -0.51
C TRP A 78 9.60 27.32 0.10
N ASP A 79 9.81 28.54 0.59
CA ASP A 79 11.13 29.11 0.89
C ASP A 79 11.95 28.08 1.68
N LEU A 80 13.00 27.56 1.06
CA LEU A 80 13.84 26.49 1.60
C LEU A 80 14.36 26.86 3.00
N ASN A 81 14.49 28.15 3.27
CA ASN A 81 14.78 28.71 4.59
C ASN A 81 13.71 28.40 5.65
N VAL A 82 12.43 28.38 5.29
CA VAL A 82 11.32 28.01 6.19
C VAL A 82 11.37 26.51 6.48
N PHE A 83 11.61 25.67 5.48
CA PHE A 83 11.73 24.21 5.66
C PHE A 83 12.95 23.83 6.51
N VAL A 84 14.11 24.44 6.25
CA VAL A 84 15.33 24.23 7.02
C VAL A 84 15.15 24.66 8.48
N LYS A 85 14.50 25.81 8.72
CA LYS A 85 14.20 26.28 10.08
C LYS A 85 13.17 25.42 10.80
N LEU A 86 12.13 24.95 10.09
CA LEU A 86 11.07 24.11 10.65
C LEU A 86 11.63 22.79 11.20
N TRP A 87 12.57 22.19 10.47
CA TRP A 87 13.16 20.90 10.81
C TRP A 87 14.54 21.00 11.45
N CYS A 88 15.00 22.21 11.81
CA CYS A 88 16.34 22.46 12.36
C CYS A 88 17.45 21.76 11.57
N LEU A 89 17.38 21.78 10.23
CA LEU A 89 18.34 21.11 9.38
C LEU A 89 19.70 21.80 9.45
N ASP A 90 20.78 21.01 9.44
CA ASP A 90 22.13 21.55 9.41
C ASP A 90 22.43 22.28 8.09
N GLN A 91 23.45 23.12 8.13
CA GLN A 91 23.86 23.95 6.98
C GLN A 91 24.25 23.11 5.76
N GLU A 92 24.76 21.90 5.97
CA GLU A 92 25.13 20.96 4.90
C GLU A 92 23.90 20.40 4.17
N THR A 93 22.83 20.14 4.91
CA THR A 93 21.54 19.66 4.39
C THR A 93 20.79 20.81 3.71
N GLN A 94 20.87 22.02 4.26
CA GLN A 94 20.36 23.22 3.59
C GLN A 94 21.00 23.39 2.21
N GLN A 95 22.34 23.41 2.16
CA GLN A 95 23.07 23.57 0.90
C GLN A 95 22.74 22.45 -0.09
N TYR A 96 22.63 21.21 0.39
CA TYR A 96 22.21 20.09 -0.45
C TYR A 96 20.85 20.32 -1.10
N LEU A 97 19.85 20.79 -0.34
CA LEU A 97 18.52 21.06 -0.86
C LEU A 97 18.51 22.23 -1.86
N GLU A 98 19.39 23.23 -1.67
CA GLU A 98 19.54 24.38 -2.57
C GLU A 98 20.17 23.97 -3.92
N GLU A 99 21.02 22.95 -3.93
CA GLU A 99 21.68 22.42 -5.12
C GLU A 99 20.78 21.46 -5.94
N LEU A 100 19.62 21.05 -5.41
CA LEU A 100 18.71 20.15 -6.12
C LEU A 100 17.97 20.86 -7.27
N PRO A 101 17.59 20.12 -8.33
CA PRO A 101 16.62 20.61 -9.30
C PRO A 101 15.36 21.11 -8.59
N LYS A 102 14.90 22.33 -8.91
CA LYS A 102 13.76 22.98 -8.22
C LYS A 102 12.50 22.12 -8.15
N SER A 103 12.21 21.34 -9.20
CA SER A 103 11.10 20.40 -9.23
C SER A 103 11.24 19.27 -8.22
N LEU A 104 12.46 18.75 -8.02
CA LEU A 104 12.75 17.71 -7.05
C LEU A 104 12.79 18.25 -5.62
N ALA A 105 13.44 19.40 -5.40
CA ALA A 105 13.46 20.08 -4.11
C ALA A 105 12.03 20.33 -3.63
N ARG A 106 11.14 20.78 -4.52
CA ARG A 106 9.71 20.96 -4.25
C ARG A 106 9.06 19.68 -3.72
N GLU A 107 9.22 18.55 -4.40
CA GLU A 107 8.59 17.29 -3.97
C GLU A 107 9.16 16.77 -2.65
N VAL A 108 10.46 16.95 -2.40
CA VAL A 108 11.10 16.63 -1.12
C VAL A 108 10.53 17.45 0.01
N ILE A 109 10.48 18.76 -0.15
CA ILE A 109 9.98 19.68 0.88
C ILE A 109 8.49 19.42 1.15
N ILE A 110 7.72 19.10 0.11
CA ILE A 110 6.30 18.75 0.21
C ILE A 110 6.08 17.40 0.92
N GLY A 111 6.91 16.40 0.62
CA GLY A 111 6.71 15.02 1.06
C GLY A 111 7.38 14.66 2.38
N PHE A 112 8.35 15.44 2.85
CA PHE A 112 9.18 15.07 4.00
C PHE A 112 8.56 15.50 5.34
N HIS A 113 8.08 14.51 6.10
CA HIS A 113 7.44 14.67 7.41
C HIS A 113 7.95 13.61 8.41
N PRO A 114 9.13 13.78 9.01
CA PRO A 114 9.69 12.83 9.98
C PRO A 114 8.91 12.84 11.30
N LYS A 115 8.92 11.72 12.03
CA LYS A 115 8.31 11.61 13.37
C LYS A 115 9.07 12.48 14.39
N GLU A 116 8.40 12.94 15.44
CA GLU A 116 9.04 13.73 16.49
C GLU A 116 10.19 12.96 17.20
N GLY A 117 11.28 13.66 17.52
CA GLY A 117 12.46 13.05 18.15
C GLY A 117 13.33 12.20 17.19
N THR A 118 13.04 12.22 15.89
CA THR A 118 13.81 11.47 14.89
C THR A 118 15.26 11.97 14.80
N PRO A 119 16.27 11.13 15.07
CA PRO A 119 17.67 11.54 14.96
C PRO A 119 18.14 11.58 13.50
N ASN A 120 19.18 12.39 13.24
CA ASN A 120 19.88 12.49 11.95
C ASN A 120 18.97 12.90 10.76
N LEU A 121 18.22 13.99 10.93
CA LEU A 121 17.29 14.51 9.92
C LEU A 121 17.96 14.75 8.56
N GLY A 122 19.20 15.26 8.51
CA GLY A 122 19.93 15.47 7.25
C GLY A 122 20.10 14.20 6.41
N ASN A 123 20.48 13.08 7.04
CA ASN A 123 20.59 11.79 6.33
C ASN A 123 19.23 11.27 5.86
N GLN A 124 18.16 11.54 6.60
CA GLN A 124 16.82 11.14 6.19
C GLN A 124 16.31 11.97 5.01
N VAL A 125 16.54 13.28 5.03
CA VAL A 125 16.26 14.16 3.89
C VAL A 125 16.99 13.66 2.65
N ARG A 126 18.28 13.30 2.76
CA ARG A 126 19.06 12.75 1.64
C ARG A 126 18.48 11.42 1.10
N ARG A 127 18.13 10.48 1.98
CA ARG A 127 17.52 9.19 1.58
C ARG A 127 16.14 9.38 0.93
N PHE A 128 15.33 10.27 1.50
CA PHE A 128 14.02 10.60 0.97
C PHE A 128 14.13 11.30 -0.40
N THR A 129 15.09 12.21 -0.53
CA THR A 129 15.42 12.87 -1.80
C THR A 129 15.83 11.87 -2.87
N GLN A 130 16.69 10.90 -2.54
CA GLN A 130 17.08 9.86 -3.49
C GLN A 130 15.88 9.04 -3.95
N SER A 131 14.97 8.66 -3.04
CA SER A 131 13.74 7.95 -3.37
C SER A 131 12.85 8.74 -4.33
N ILE A 132 12.65 10.04 -4.10
CA ILE A 132 11.86 10.89 -4.99
C ILE A 132 12.58 11.08 -6.34
N ALA A 133 13.89 11.26 -6.33
CA ALA A 133 14.69 11.41 -7.54
C ALA A 133 14.57 10.17 -8.43
N ASP A 134 14.66 8.97 -7.84
CA ASP A 134 14.48 7.70 -8.54
C ASP A 134 13.06 7.59 -9.13
N ASN A 135 12.04 8.02 -8.38
CA ASN A 135 10.65 8.05 -8.86
C ASN A 135 10.43 9.05 -10.01
N MET A 136 11.14 10.18 -10.00
CA MET A 136 11.07 11.19 -11.05
C MET A 136 12.00 10.90 -12.23
N GLY A 137 12.80 9.82 -12.17
CA GLY A 137 13.83 9.52 -13.17
C GLY A 137 14.97 10.54 -13.20
N ILE A 138 15.15 11.31 -12.13
CA ILE A 138 16.19 12.33 -12.00
C ILE A 138 17.45 11.67 -11.43
N ARG A 139 18.52 11.64 -12.22
CA ARG A 139 19.81 11.14 -11.75
C ARG A 139 20.52 12.21 -10.93
N LEU A 140 20.62 12.01 -9.62
CA LEU A 140 21.38 12.88 -8.74
C LEU A 140 22.89 12.70 -8.95
N PRO A 141 23.69 13.78 -8.91
CA PRO A 141 25.14 13.66 -8.90
C PRO A 141 25.57 12.94 -7.61
N LEU A 142 26.57 12.06 -7.73
CA LEU A 142 27.19 11.42 -6.57
C LEU A 142 27.77 12.52 -5.67
N GLY A 143 27.30 12.58 -4.41
CA GLY A 143 27.62 13.67 -3.49
C GLY A 143 29.13 13.87 -3.25
N PRO A 144 29.52 15.02 -2.68
CA PRO A 144 30.92 15.51 -2.63
C PRO A 144 31.93 14.56 -1.95
N GLY A 145 31.49 13.58 -1.16
CA GLY A 145 32.35 12.55 -0.56
C GLY A 145 32.95 11.54 -1.56
N THR A 146 32.46 11.46 -2.79
CA THR A 146 32.91 10.47 -3.79
C THR A 146 33.77 11.06 -4.91
N ALA A 147 33.69 12.38 -5.14
CA ALA A 147 34.51 13.06 -6.14
C ALA A 147 36.01 13.09 -5.76
N ALA A 148 36.33 13.11 -4.46
CA ALA A 148 37.71 13.00 -3.97
C ALA A 148 38.30 11.59 -4.21
N ALA A 149 37.47 10.55 -4.19
CA ALA A 149 37.88 9.18 -4.51
C ALA A 149 38.02 8.96 -6.03
N ALA A 150 37.14 9.56 -6.83
CA ALA A 150 37.17 9.45 -8.29
C ALA A 150 38.38 10.15 -8.94
N ARG A 151 38.91 11.23 -8.31
CA ARG A 151 40.14 11.90 -8.80
C ARG A 151 41.43 11.10 -8.57
N ARG A 152 41.42 10.03 -7.78
CA ARG A 152 42.58 9.15 -7.58
C ARG A 152 42.67 7.99 -8.59
N PHE A 153 41.64 7.78 -9.41
CA PHE A 153 41.56 6.63 -10.33
C PHE A 153 41.67 6.99 -11.81
N SER A 154 41.99 8.24 -12.16
CA SER A 154 42.19 8.66 -13.56
C SER A 154 43.54 9.35 -13.76
N ALA A 155 44.62 8.62 -13.48
CA ALA A 155 45.97 9.02 -13.86
C ALA A 155 46.86 7.78 -14.12
N THR A 156 46.37 6.85 -14.95
CA THR A 156 47.23 5.78 -15.48
C THR A 156 46.85 5.45 -16.92
N ALA A 157 47.19 6.35 -17.85
CA ALA A 157 47.54 5.98 -19.21
C ALA A 157 48.21 7.17 -19.92
N VAL A 158 49.28 6.86 -20.67
CA VAL A 158 49.98 7.69 -21.66
C VAL A 158 51.04 8.65 -21.09
N THR A 159 52.26 8.15 -20.91
CA THR A 159 53.41 8.49 -21.78
C THR A 159 54.67 7.78 -21.29
N ALA A 160 55.25 6.94 -22.15
CA ALA A 160 56.66 6.60 -22.09
C ALA A 160 57.40 7.59 -23.00
N ALA A 161 58.36 8.36 -22.45
CA ALA A 161 59.64 8.71 -23.08
C ALA A 161 60.39 9.81 -22.30
N CYS A 162 61.68 9.54 -22.11
CA CYS A 162 62.80 10.47 -21.87
C CYS A 162 62.99 11.13 -20.49
N SER A 163 64.12 10.73 -19.90
CA SER A 163 64.94 11.33 -18.87
C SER A 163 65.45 12.75 -19.19
N VAL A 164 65.50 13.64 -18.18
CA VAL A 164 66.69 14.42 -17.75
C VAL A 164 66.42 15.18 -16.44
N ASP A 165 67.51 15.44 -15.72
CA ASP A 165 67.66 16.01 -14.37
C ASP A 165 67.08 17.40 -14.13
N ALA A 166 66.71 17.71 -12.87
CA ALA A 166 67.24 18.87 -12.12
C ALA A 166 66.65 19.05 -10.71
N VAL A 167 67.59 19.12 -9.76
CA VAL A 167 67.63 19.59 -8.37
C VAL A 167 66.63 20.70 -7.95
N GLY A 168 66.10 20.59 -6.73
CA GLY A 168 65.47 21.72 -6.01
C GLY A 168 64.85 21.34 -4.67
N ALA A 169 65.66 21.36 -3.61
CA ALA A 169 65.29 21.00 -2.23
C ALA A 169 64.38 22.03 -1.54
N THR A 170 63.43 21.58 -0.70
CA THR A 170 63.25 22.12 0.67
C THR A 170 62.39 21.21 1.57
N ARG A 171 63.04 20.74 2.65
CA ARG A 171 62.54 20.42 4.01
C ARG A 171 61.43 19.36 4.19
N SER A 172 61.90 18.14 4.47
CA SER A 172 61.17 17.00 5.03
C SER A 172 60.78 17.21 6.51
N HIS A 173 59.49 17.14 6.81
CA HIS A 173 59.01 16.58 8.07
C HIS A 173 59.11 15.04 8.00
N PRO A 174 59.34 14.33 9.12
CA PRO A 174 59.45 12.87 9.09
C PRO A 174 58.09 12.26 8.69
N PRO A 175 58.06 11.17 7.91
CA PRO A 175 56.80 10.50 7.62
C PRO A 175 56.31 9.87 8.93
N GLU A 176 55.11 10.23 9.37
CA GLU A 176 54.38 9.45 10.37
C GLU A 176 54.35 8.00 9.90
N ARG A 177 54.91 7.09 10.72
CA ARG A 177 54.78 5.65 10.50
C ARG A 177 53.29 5.32 10.52
N SER A 178 52.73 4.94 9.36
CA SER A 178 51.42 4.30 9.31
C SER A 178 51.49 3.00 10.10
N ALA A 179 50.71 2.90 11.19
CA ALA A 179 50.66 1.72 12.05
C ALA A 179 50.43 0.44 11.22
N SER A 180 51.16 -0.63 11.54
CA SER A 180 51.06 -1.90 10.82
C SER A 180 49.65 -2.51 10.97
N PRO A 181 49.19 -3.34 10.02
CA PRO A 181 47.86 -3.96 10.11
C PRO A 181 47.62 -4.78 11.39
N GLU A 182 48.67 -5.37 11.96
CA GLU A 182 48.59 -6.07 13.26
C GLU A 182 48.44 -5.07 14.42
N GLU A 183 49.17 -3.95 14.42
CA GLU A 183 49.02 -2.91 15.46
C GLU A 183 47.61 -2.31 15.46
N GLN A 184 47.02 -2.12 14.27
CA GLN A 184 45.64 -1.65 14.14
C GLN A 184 44.63 -2.67 14.67
N LEU A 185 44.87 -3.96 14.46
CA LEU A 185 44.01 -5.02 14.97
C LEU A 185 44.13 -5.17 16.49
N CYS A 186 45.33 -5.07 17.05
CA CYS A 186 45.55 -5.08 18.50
C CYS A 186 44.86 -3.89 19.17
N ALA A 187 45.04 -2.67 18.66
CA ALA A 187 44.36 -1.48 19.18
C ALA A 187 42.82 -1.57 19.05
N PHE A 188 42.33 -2.17 17.96
CA PHE A 188 40.90 -2.41 17.76
C PHE A 188 40.34 -3.45 18.75
N ALA A 189 41.08 -4.54 18.99
CA ALA A 189 40.69 -5.58 19.91
C ALA A 189 40.65 -5.09 21.36
N GLU A 190 41.63 -4.27 21.77
CA GLU A 190 41.65 -3.64 23.09
C GLU A 190 40.51 -2.64 23.26
N ARG A 191 40.26 -1.79 22.25
CA ARG A 191 39.18 -0.79 22.28
C ARG A 191 37.80 -1.40 22.51
N TRP A 192 37.58 -2.61 22.01
CA TRP A 192 36.28 -3.29 22.09
C TRP A 192 36.28 -4.53 22.98
N GLN A 193 37.38 -4.78 23.72
CA GLN A 193 37.56 -5.92 24.62
C GLN A 193 37.25 -7.28 23.97
N LEU A 194 37.76 -7.50 22.75
CA LEU A 194 37.49 -8.72 21.98
C LEU A 194 38.29 -9.92 22.52
N THR A 195 37.65 -11.09 22.58
CA THR A 195 38.29 -12.36 22.96
C THR A 195 39.33 -12.80 21.92
N GLU A 196 40.33 -13.58 22.34
CA GLU A 196 41.36 -14.10 21.42
C GLU A 196 40.76 -14.92 20.26
N ALA A 197 39.66 -15.64 20.51
CA ALA A 197 38.96 -16.41 19.48
C ALA A 197 38.35 -15.50 18.39
N THR A 198 37.75 -14.37 18.79
CA THR A 198 37.21 -13.36 17.88
C THR A 198 38.33 -12.65 17.12
N GLN A 199 39.42 -12.31 17.79
CA GLN A 199 40.60 -11.71 17.14
C GLN A 199 41.18 -12.65 16.08
N GLN A 200 41.31 -13.94 16.39
CA GLN A 200 41.78 -14.94 15.43
C GLN A 200 40.84 -15.08 14.23
N SER A 201 39.52 -15.01 14.47
CA SER A 201 38.52 -15.01 13.40
C SER A 201 38.61 -13.79 12.47
N ILE A 202 39.06 -12.64 12.98
CA ILE A 202 39.31 -11.44 12.16
C ILE A 202 40.64 -11.56 11.41
N ARG A 203 41.67 -12.18 12.02
CA ARG A 203 42.97 -12.47 11.37
C ARG A 203 42.85 -13.44 10.19
N THR A 204 41.84 -14.30 10.15
CA THR A 204 41.61 -15.21 9.02
C THR A 204 40.83 -14.57 7.87
N LEU A 205 40.25 -13.37 8.06
CA LEU A 205 39.56 -12.65 6.99
C LEU A 205 40.55 -12.11 5.94
N PRO A 206 40.15 -12.05 4.65
CA PRO A 206 40.93 -11.39 3.60
C PRO A 206 41.32 -9.96 4.00
N SER A 207 42.51 -9.48 3.58
CA SER A 207 43.09 -8.19 4.00
C SER A 207 42.13 -7.01 3.84
N ASP A 208 41.42 -6.95 2.72
CA ASP A 208 40.57 -5.81 2.37
C ASP A 208 39.28 -5.81 3.21
N LEU A 209 38.71 -7.00 3.45
CA LEU A 209 37.56 -7.17 4.32
C LEU A 209 37.93 -6.88 5.78
N ARG A 210 39.09 -7.37 6.22
CA ARG A 210 39.63 -7.13 7.56
C ARG A 210 39.80 -5.65 7.81
N GLN A 211 40.38 -4.91 6.86
CA GLN A 211 40.57 -3.47 6.97
C GLN A 211 39.22 -2.74 7.09
N GLN A 212 38.24 -3.06 6.23
CA GLN A 212 36.92 -2.43 6.31
C GLN A 212 36.17 -2.72 7.61
N VAL A 213 36.30 -3.94 8.13
CA VAL A 213 35.71 -4.33 9.42
C VAL A 213 36.34 -3.53 10.57
N VAL A 214 37.68 -3.48 10.62
CA VAL A 214 38.42 -2.79 11.68
C VAL A 214 38.18 -1.27 11.65
N THR A 215 38.12 -0.65 10.47
CA THR A 215 37.90 0.79 10.36
C THR A 215 36.42 1.21 10.48
N GLY A 216 35.51 0.35 10.01
CA GLY A 216 34.09 0.69 9.85
C GLY A 216 33.20 0.32 11.04
N PHE A 217 33.67 -0.54 11.94
CA PHE A 217 32.86 -1.02 13.06
C PHE A 217 32.84 -0.03 14.23
N GLN A 218 31.68 0.61 14.45
CA GLN A 218 31.43 1.55 15.55
C GLN A 218 30.05 1.30 16.19
N PRO A 219 29.93 0.38 17.16
CA PRO A 219 28.67 0.09 17.85
C PRO A 219 28.26 1.24 18.79
N LYS A 220 26.95 1.35 19.09
CA LYS A 220 26.43 2.36 20.01
C LYS A 220 27.01 2.19 21.44
N PRO A 221 27.24 3.27 22.21
CA PRO A 221 27.68 3.16 23.60
C PRO A 221 26.70 2.30 24.44
N GLY A 222 27.20 1.36 25.23
CA GLY A 222 26.38 0.46 26.07
C GLY A 222 25.88 -0.82 25.37
N THR A 223 26.40 -1.14 24.17
CA THR A 223 26.07 -2.39 23.47
C THR A 223 26.52 -3.62 24.30
N ARG A 224 25.56 -4.48 24.69
CA ARG A 224 25.82 -5.62 25.59
C ARG A 224 26.60 -6.77 24.96
N ASN A 225 26.52 -6.98 23.64
CA ASN A 225 27.22 -8.06 22.95
C ASN A 225 27.90 -7.55 21.67
N VAL A 226 29.08 -6.96 21.86
CA VAL A 226 29.85 -6.31 20.79
C VAL A 226 30.39 -7.33 19.79
N GLU A 227 30.77 -8.54 20.23
CA GLU A 227 31.33 -9.58 19.36
C GLU A 227 30.29 -10.16 18.39
N ALA A 228 29.08 -10.47 18.87
CA ALA A 228 28.02 -10.96 17.99
C ALA A 228 27.64 -9.93 16.92
N LEU A 229 27.63 -8.64 17.30
CA LEU A 229 27.36 -7.54 16.39
C LEU A 229 28.50 -7.35 15.37
N LEU A 230 29.76 -7.51 15.81
CA LEU A 230 30.94 -7.47 14.96
C LEU A 230 30.93 -8.58 13.91
N HIS A 231 30.59 -9.81 14.31
CA HIS A 231 30.45 -10.92 13.37
C HIS A 231 29.29 -10.71 12.38
N GLY A 232 28.17 -10.15 12.84
CA GLY A 232 27.06 -9.75 11.96
C GLY A 232 27.48 -8.69 10.94
N TYR A 233 28.24 -7.68 11.39
CA TYR A 233 28.76 -6.61 10.55
C TYR A 233 29.77 -7.12 9.51
N ALA A 234 30.71 -7.98 9.91
CA ALA A 234 31.67 -8.60 9.00
C ALA A 234 30.98 -9.43 7.89
N ARG A 235 29.96 -10.24 8.25
CA ARG A 235 29.15 -10.99 7.27
C ARG A 235 28.40 -10.06 6.31
N SER A 236 27.90 -8.93 6.80
CA SER A 236 27.22 -7.92 5.97
C SER A 236 28.18 -7.28 4.96
N ILE A 237 29.42 -6.95 5.35
CA ILE A 237 30.42 -6.44 4.41
C ILE A 237 30.80 -7.54 3.39
N GLN A 238 31.03 -8.77 3.84
CA GLN A 238 31.36 -9.90 2.96
C GLN A 238 30.28 -10.16 1.91
N SER A 239 29.00 -10.11 2.31
CA SER A 239 27.86 -10.27 1.39
C SER A 239 27.77 -9.17 0.33
N ARG A 240 28.16 -7.94 0.67
CA ARG A 240 28.20 -6.81 -0.27
C ARG A 240 29.37 -6.93 -1.25
N MET A 241 30.54 -7.39 -0.78
CA MET A 241 31.72 -7.58 -1.63
C MET A 241 31.55 -8.75 -2.63
N GLY A 242 30.80 -9.79 -2.27
CA GLY A 242 30.48 -10.92 -3.17
C GLY A 242 29.48 -10.61 -4.30
N LYS A 243 28.95 -9.38 -4.39
CA LYS A 243 27.97 -8.95 -5.41
C LYS A 243 28.52 -7.97 -6.45
N ALA A 244 29.83 -7.69 -6.47
CA ALA A 244 30.40 -6.81 -7.48
C ALA A 244 30.43 -7.48 -8.88
N PRO A 245 29.90 -6.84 -9.94
CA PRO A 245 29.89 -7.40 -11.29
C PRO A 245 31.27 -7.30 -11.97
N PHE A 246 31.65 -8.36 -12.69
CA PHE A 246 32.80 -8.37 -13.60
C PHE A 246 32.63 -7.30 -14.70
N PRO A 247 33.70 -6.57 -15.09
CA PRO A 247 33.65 -5.71 -16.27
C PRO A 247 33.80 -6.57 -17.54
N SER A 248 32.77 -6.62 -18.36
CA SER A 248 32.85 -7.19 -19.71
C SER A 248 33.37 -6.15 -20.69
N GLY A 249 34.54 -6.42 -21.27
CA GLY A 249 35.08 -5.64 -22.38
C GLY A 249 36.03 -6.48 -23.21
N LEU A 250 35.56 -6.95 -24.37
CA LEU A 250 36.39 -7.17 -25.55
C LEU A 250 35.61 -6.78 -26.81
N PRO A 251 36.29 -6.30 -27.88
CA PRO A 251 35.71 -5.42 -28.87
C PRO A 251 35.30 -6.11 -30.18
N GLY A 252 34.36 -5.46 -30.88
CA GLY A 252 34.34 -5.44 -32.36
C GLY A 252 33.30 -6.32 -33.02
N VAL A 253 32.16 -5.74 -33.41
CA VAL A 253 31.47 -6.06 -34.68
C VAL A 253 30.80 -4.78 -35.20
N SER A 254 31.15 -4.42 -36.43
CA SER A 254 30.66 -3.27 -37.18
C SER A 254 29.21 -3.45 -37.63
N ILE A 255 28.37 -2.42 -37.49
CA ILE A 255 27.04 -2.36 -38.11
C ILE A 255 27.11 -1.40 -39.30
N VAL A 256 26.75 -1.93 -40.47
CA VAL A 256 26.59 -1.19 -41.73
C VAL A 256 25.21 -0.50 -41.76
N SER A 257 25.17 0.67 -42.38
CA SER A 257 24.06 1.61 -42.48
C SER A 257 22.83 1.14 -43.26
N ALA A 258 21.70 1.78 -42.95
CA ALA A 258 20.33 1.65 -43.46
C ALA A 258 20.13 1.80 -44.99
N PRO A 259 18.88 1.62 -45.47
CA PRO A 259 18.13 2.80 -45.94
C PRO A 259 16.63 2.86 -45.55
N PRO A 260 15.91 3.99 -45.80
CA PRO A 260 14.66 4.38 -45.15
C PRO A 260 13.40 4.40 -46.07
N ALA A 261 12.27 4.90 -45.49
CA ALA A 261 10.92 5.21 -46.03
C ALA A 261 9.85 4.17 -45.59
N ASP A 262 8.66 4.50 -45.09
CA ASP A 262 7.76 5.63 -45.36
C ASP A 262 6.87 6.02 -44.15
N SER A 263 6.38 7.25 -44.19
CA SER A 263 5.53 7.94 -43.21
C SER A 263 4.03 7.79 -43.46
N ALA A 264 3.22 7.62 -42.41
CA ALA A 264 1.82 8.08 -42.32
C ALA A 264 1.42 8.37 -40.85
N PRO A 265 0.61 9.41 -40.56
CA PRO A 265 0.39 9.95 -39.21
C PRO A 265 -0.78 9.28 -38.45
N PRO A 266 -0.89 9.48 -37.11
CA PRO A 266 -1.80 8.71 -36.27
C PRO A 266 -3.23 9.23 -36.30
N SER A 267 -4.18 8.28 -36.29
CA SER A 267 -5.61 8.52 -36.11
C SER A 267 -5.94 9.02 -34.70
N GLU A 268 -6.75 10.08 -34.65
CA GLU A 268 -7.33 10.71 -33.46
C GLU A 268 -7.92 9.71 -32.46
N VAL A 269 -7.46 9.75 -31.21
CA VAL A 269 -8.17 9.17 -30.07
C VAL A 269 -9.14 10.23 -29.55
N ARG A 270 -10.43 10.06 -29.85
CA ARG A 270 -11.51 10.88 -29.28
C ARG A 270 -11.82 10.40 -27.86
N VAL A 271 -11.45 11.22 -26.88
CA VAL A 271 -11.87 11.08 -25.48
C VAL A 271 -13.29 11.61 -25.35
N PHE A 272 -14.27 10.75 -25.05
CA PHE A 272 -15.60 11.18 -24.67
C PHE A 272 -15.63 11.49 -23.16
N PHE A 273 -15.71 12.77 -22.81
CA PHE A 273 -16.14 13.19 -21.48
C PHE A 273 -17.67 13.12 -21.41
N LEU A 274 -18.20 12.19 -20.63
CA LEU A 274 -19.61 12.19 -20.22
C LEU A 274 -19.73 13.01 -18.93
N ILE A 275 -19.92 14.33 -19.09
CA ILE A 275 -20.31 15.22 -17.99
C ILE A 275 -21.82 15.45 -18.06
N ARG A 276 -22.49 14.84 -17.08
CA ARG A 276 -23.72 15.22 -16.35
C ARG A 276 -25.03 15.43 -17.11
N GLY A 277 -26.04 14.67 -16.67
CA GLY A 277 -27.43 15.07 -16.76
C GLY A 277 -27.68 16.36 -15.97
N ARG A 278 -27.99 17.44 -16.68
CA ARG A 278 -28.99 18.44 -16.29
C ARG A 278 -29.67 18.96 -17.55
N SER A 279 -30.99 19.00 -17.45
CA SER A 279 -31.97 19.52 -18.39
C SER A 279 -31.68 20.98 -18.78
N LEU A 280 -31.83 21.30 -20.07
CA LEU A 280 -32.42 22.57 -20.51
C LEU A 280 -32.90 22.48 -21.96
N CYS A 281 -34.08 23.05 -22.16
CA CYS A 281 -34.91 23.02 -23.35
C CYS A 281 -34.41 23.97 -24.46
N GLU A 282 -34.95 23.72 -25.66
CA GLU A 282 -35.14 24.63 -26.80
C GLU A 282 -33.95 25.08 -27.67
N GLY A 283 -34.16 25.03 -29.00
CA GLY A 283 -33.38 25.81 -29.97
C GLY A 283 -33.09 25.13 -31.31
N ILE A 284 -34.04 25.20 -32.24
CA ILE A 284 -33.99 24.74 -33.64
C ILE A 284 -33.01 25.59 -34.48
N THR A 285 -32.25 25.00 -35.42
CA THR A 285 -32.28 25.32 -36.88
C THR A 285 -31.30 24.49 -37.69
N ALA A 286 -31.73 24.16 -38.91
CA ALA A 286 -31.14 23.23 -39.86
C ALA A 286 -30.66 23.96 -41.13
N THR A 287 -29.61 23.42 -41.76
CA THR A 287 -29.32 23.40 -43.22
C THR A 287 -28.21 22.35 -43.40
N GLY A 288 -28.26 21.26 -44.17
CA GLY A 288 -29.07 20.88 -45.33
C GLY A 288 -28.21 20.91 -46.60
N THR A 289 -27.63 19.78 -47.03
CA THR A 289 -27.54 19.35 -48.45
C THR A 289 -27.18 17.87 -48.57
N ASP A 290 -27.88 17.22 -49.49
CA ASP A 290 -28.05 15.79 -49.75
C ASP A 290 -26.89 15.06 -50.42
N SER A 291 -26.75 13.77 -50.10
CA SER A 291 -26.59 12.68 -51.07
C SER A 291 -26.83 11.31 -50.41
N LYS A 292 -27.90 10.60 -50.83
CA LYS A 292 -28.21 9.18 -50.52
C LYS A 292 -27.55 8.24 -51.54
N PRO A 293 -27.27 6.97 -51.19
CA PRO A 293 -28.23 5.90 -51.57
C PRO A 293 -28.47 4.78 -50.55
N SER A 294 -29.71 4.28 -50.61
CA SER A 294 -30.30 2.96 -50.27
C SER A 294 -29.71 2.06 -49.16
N TRP A 295 -30.49 1.90 -48.09
CA TRP A 295 -30.47 0.74 -47.17
C TRP A 295 -31.67 -0.16 -47.46
N LYS A 296 -31.45 -1.48 -47.49
CA LYS A 296 -32.49 -2.52 -47.40
C LYS A 296 -32.42 -3.17 -46.02
N ALA A 297 -33.54 -3.18 -45.30
CA ALA A 297 -33.73 -3.93 -44.05
C ALA A 297 -34.62 -5.15 -44.32
N PRO A 298 -34.40 -6.31 -43.67
CA PRO A 298 -35.41 -7.35 -43.52
C PRO A 298 -36.15 -7.25 -42.16
N PRO A 299 -37.36 -7.84 -42.04
CA PRO A 299 -38.40 -7.35 -41.15
C PRO A 299 -38.45 -8.03 -39.77
N SER A 300 -39.09 -7.31 -38.84
CA SER A 300 -39.47 -7.71 -37.48
C SER A 300 -40.60 -8.74 -37.42
N ALA A 301 -40.59 -9.63 -36.41
CA ALA A 301 -41.80 -10.08 -35.72
C ALA A 301 -41.48 -10.71 -34.34
N ALA A 302 -41.92 -10.03 -33.28
CA ALA A 302 -42.40 -10.65 -32.03
C ALA A 302 -43.96 -10.50 -32.05
N PRO A 303 -44.77 -11.07 -31.12
CA PRO A 303 -44.46 -11.79 -29.88
C PRO A 303 -45.27 -13.10 -29.68
N PHE A 304 -44.99 -13.90 -28.63
CA PHE A 304 -45.90 -14.96 -28.18
C PHE A 304 -45.92 -15.08 -26.65
N LEU A 305 -47.03 -14.63 -26.05
CA LEU A 305 -47.60 -15.11 -24.80
C LEU A 305 -49.12 -14.88 -24.87
N ALA A 306 -49.92 -15.96 -24.96
CA ALA A 306 -51.23 -16.13 -24.32
C ALA A 306 -51.99 -17.36 -24.86
N GLY A 307 -52.17 -18.36 -23.99
CA GLY A 307 -53.42 -19.11 -23.74
C GLY A 307 -54.14 -19.87 -24.86
N PHE A 308 -54.28 -21.19 -24.71
CA PHE A 308 -55.56 -21.86 -24.93
C PHE A 308 -55.73 -23.06 -24.01
N ALA A 309 -56.95 -23.18 -23.48
CA ALA A 309 -57.42 -24.26 -22.64
C ALA A 309 -57.98 -25.42 -23.47
N LYS A 310 -58.06 -26.60 -22.81
CA LYS A 310 -59.20 -27.54 -22.83
C LYS A 310 -59.21 -28.68 -23.85
N ALA A 311 -58.95 -29.90 -23.35
CA ALA A 311 -59.78 -31.12 -23.45
C ALA A 311 -59.08 -32.24 -22.64
N ALA A 312 -59.67 -33.26 -22.02
CA ALA A 312 -60.96 -33.58 -21.40
C ALA A 312 -60.93 -35.12 -21.15
N LYS A 313 -61.43 -35.59 -19.99
CA LYS A 313 -61.76 -37.00 -19.61
C LYS A 313 -60.57 -37.96 -19.38
N ALA A 314 -60.51 -38.83 -18.38
CA ALA A 314 -61.34 -39.24 -17.22
C ALA A 314 -60.36 -40.01 -16.26
N THR A 315 -60.54 -40.31 -14.97
CA THR A 315 -61.67 -40.68 -14.09
C THR A 315 -61.22 -40.57 -12.60
N ALA A 316 -62.17 -40.20 -11.71
CA ALA A 316 -62.47 -40.69 -10.34
C ALA A 316 -61.33 -41.27 -9.43
N ALA A 317 -61.27 -41.14 -8.10
CA ALA A 317 -62.07 -40.62 -6.98
C ALA A 317 -61.06 -40.44 -5.80
N GLU A 318 -61.19 -39.52 -4.86
CA GLU A 318 -61.86 -39.71 -3.56
C GLU A 318 -61.87 -38.40 -2.74
N LYS A 319 -62.83 -38.30 -1.81
CA LYS A 319 -63.24 -37.12 -1.02
C LYS A 319 -62.50 -36.96 0.34
N PRO A 320 -62.64 -35.81 1.01
CA PRO A 320 -61.87 -35.40 2.19
C PRO A 320 -62.59 -35.56 3.56
N LYS A 321 -61.85 -35.43 4.67
CA LYS A 321 -62.33 -35.12 6.03
C LYS A 321 -61.48 -33.95 6.59
N ALA A 322 -62.07 -32.77 6.80
CA ALA A 322 -62.71 -32.25 8.02
C ALA A 322 -61.69 -31.46 8.90
N LEU A 323 -61.68 -30.13 8.87
CA LEU A 323 -62.45 -29.18 9.71
C LEU A 323 -62.08 -29.21 11.21
N GLN A 324 -61.35 -28.18 11.68
CA GLN A 324 -61.73 -27.47 12.90
C GLN A 324 -61.28 -26.00 12.86
N LYS A 325 -62.28 -25.13 13.05
CA LYS A 325 -62.19 -23.70 13.33
C LYS A 325 -61.80 -23.50 14.80
N VAL A 326 -61.04 -22.45 15.11
CA VAL A 326 -61.39 -21.55 16.22
C VAL A 326 -61.11 -20.11 15.80
N LYS A 327 -62.12 -19.26 16.03
CA LYS A 327 -62.16 -17.81 15.79
C LYS A 327 -61.47 -17.06 16.94
N SER A 328 -61.01 -15.84 16.73
CA SER A 328 -61.60 -14.56 17.24
C SER A 328 -60.52 -13.86 18.08
N SER A 329 -60.35 -12.55 18.17
CA SER A 329 -61.05 -11.37 17.65
C SER A 329 -60.33 -10.14 18.21
N GLN A 330 -60.44 -9.00 17.50
CA GLN A 330 -60.34 -7.60 17.99
C GLN A 330 -58.94 -7.14 18.46
N GLY A 331 -58.52 -5.90 18.24
CA GLY A 331 -59.16 -4.71 17.69
C GLY A 331 -58.28 -3.49 18.01
N PHE A 332 -58.16 -2.58 17.04
CA PHE A 332 -57.56 -1.25 17.16
C PHE A 332 -58.32 -0.35 18.15
N GLY A 333 -57.64 0.58 18.83
CA GLY A 333 -58.30 1.79 19.37
C GLY A 333 -57.60 2.56 20.50
N PHE A 334 -56.83 3.59 20.11
CA PHE A 334 -56.71 4.97 20.64
C PHE A 334 -56.66 5.35 22.14
N ALA A 335 -55.83 6.38 22.36
CA ALA A 335 -55.54 7.13 23.58
C ALA A 335 -56.71 7.93 24.19
N LEU A 336 -56.63 8.21 25.50
CA LEU A 336 -57.13 9.45 26.12
C LEU A 336 -56.43 9.73 27.46
N LEU A 337 -56.17 11.03 27.66
CA LEU A 337 -55.52 11.70 28.80
C LEU A 337 -56.19 11.45 30.16
N ARG A 338 -55.38 11.56 31.22
CA ARG A 338 -55.84 12.06 32.52
C ARG A 338 -54.72 12.76 33.29
N ASP A 339 -54.96 14.04 33.61
CA ASP A 339 -54.17 14.86 34.53
C ASP A 339 -54.38 14.46 35.99
N GLY A 340 -53.37 14.69 36.84
CA GLY A 340 -53.44 14.49 38.29
C GLY A 340 -52.10 14.77 38.99
N ASP A 341 -52.08 15.88 39.72
CA ASP A 341 -50.96 16.69 40.24
C ASP A 341 -50.17 16.15 41.47
N SER A 342 -48.91 16.60 41.55
CA SER A 342 -48.09 17.03 42.72
C SER A 342 -47.44 16.09 43.78
N SER A 343 -46.12 16.31 43.91
CA SER A 343 -45.17 16.07 45.04
C SER A 343 -44.78 14.60 45.30
N SER A 344 -43.51 14.21 45.42
CA SER A 344 -42.36 14.87 46.06
C SER A 344 -41.06 14.47 45.35
N GLY A 345 -40.10 15.40 45.31
CA GLY A 345 -38.79 15.18 44.72
C GLY A 345 -37.97 14.17 45.51
N GLU A 346 -37.46 13.17 44.78
CA GLU A 346 -36.19 12.52 45.05
C GLU A 346 -35.43 12.58 43.71
N GLU A 347 -34.25 13.19 43.75
CA GLU A 347 -33.32 13.22 42.63
C GLU A 347 -32.81 11.78 42.42
N GLU A 348 -33.45 11.03 41.53
CA GLU A 348 -32.83 9.85 40.93
C GLU A 348 -31.81 10.36 39.90
N GLU A 349 -30.52 10.24 40.23
CA GLU A 349 -29.46 10.16 39.23
C GLU A 349 -29.78 8.98 38.31
N ASP A 350 -30.48 9.26 37.21
CA ASP A 350 -30.63 8.34 36.09
C ASP A 350 -29.29 8.31 35.33
N ASP A 351 -28.31 7.66 35.96
CA ASP A 351 -27.05 7.25 35.36
C ASP A 351 -27.31 5.97 34.55
N THR A 352 -28.17 6.09 33.54
CA THR A 352 -28.25 5.13 32.45
C THR A 352 -27.58 5.73 31.23
N ASP A 353 -26.24 5.81 31.31
CA ASP A 353 -25.41 5.56 30.15
C ASP A 353 -25.77 4.16 29.61
N GLU A 354 -26.87 4.05 28.85
CA GLU A 354 -26.99 2.99 27.85
C GLU A 354 -25.88 3.24 26.84
N VAL A 355 -24.66 2.81 27.20
CA VAL A 355 -23.56 2.59 26.27
C VAL A 355 -24.13 1.64 25.24
N ASN A 356 -24.43 2.19 24.07
CA ASN A 356 -24.85 1.44 22.91
C ASN A 356 -23.63 0.66 22.43
N ASP A 357 -23.32 -0.43 23.14
CA ASP A 357 -22.19 -1.33 22.96
C ASP A 357 -22.39 -2.08 21.64
N LYS A 358 -22.22 -1.36 20.53
CA LYS A 358 -22.29 -1.94 19.20
C LYS A 358 -20.94 -2.54 18.91
N ASP A 359 -20.84 -3.85 19.12
CA ASP A 359 -19.77 -4.67 18.58
C ASP A 359 -19.56 -4.31 17.09
N LEU A 360 -18.35 -3.87 16.75
CA LEU A 360 -17.95 -3.59 15.39
C LEU A 360 -17.84 -4.92 14.62
N GLN A 361 -18.27 -4.93 13.37
CA GLN A 361 -18.30 -6.15 12.56
C GLN A 361 -17.56 -6.00 11.24
N VAL A 362 -16.81 -7.05 10.88
CA VAL A 362 -16.23 -7.21 9.56
C VAL A 362 -16.42 -8.64 9.07
N VAL A 363 -16.88 -8.78 7.83
CA VAL A 363 -17.05 -10.08 7.19
C VAL A 363 -15.90 -10.31 6.22
N LEU A 364 -15.13 -11.36 6.46
CA LEU A 364 -14.08 -11.83 5.56
C LEU A 364 -14.61 -13.01 4.76
N LEU A 365 -14.38 -13.01 3.45
CA LEU A 365 -14.81 -14.10 2.57
C LEU A 365 -13.69 -14.47 1.61
N ARG A 366 -13.17 -15.69 1.76
CA ARG A 366 -12.28 -16.27 0.75
C ARG A 366 -13.08 -16.49 -0.54
N ASN A 367 -12.49 -16.11 -1.67
CA ASN A 367 -13.06 -16.35 -2.98
C ASN A 367 -13.49 -17.82 -3.12
N ALA A 368 -14.55 -18.05 -3.88
CA ALA A 368 -15.00 -19.40 -4.19
C ALA A 368 -13.97 -20.14 -5.06
N GLU A 369 -14.12 -21.46 -5.18
CA GLU A 369 -13.23 -22.32 -5.95
C GLU A 369 -13.01 -21.80 -7.39
N SER A 370 -11.74 -21.66 -7.78
CA SER A 370 -11.36 -21.26 -9.14
C SER A 370 -11.17 -22.46 -10.07
N GLN A 371 -11.15 -22.21 -11.38
CA GLN A 371 -10.82 -23.24 -12.38
C GLN A 371 -9.45 -23.89 -12.10
N SER A 372 -8.45 -23.08 -11.76
CA SER A 372 -7.11 -23.57 -11.41
C SER A 372 -7.10 -24.42 -10.14
N ASP A 373 -7.96 -24.12 -9.16
CA ASP A 373 -8.09 -24.96 -7.96
C ASP A 373 -8.67 -26.34 -8.33
N ALA A 374 -9.70 -26.37 -9.19
CA ALA A 374 -10.30 -27.60 -9.70
C ALA A 374 -9.32 -28.43 -10.53
N GLU A 375 -8.40 -27.78 -11.24
CA GLU A 375 -7.32 -28.39 -12.03
C GLU A 375 -6.05 -28.69 -11.20
N ASN A 376 -6.07 -28.41 -9.89
CA ASN A 376 -4.97 -28.63 -8.96
C ASN A 376 -3.66 -27.91 -9.36
N LEU A 377 -3.79 -26.71 -9.92
CA LEU A 377 -2.68 -25.85 -10.35
C LEU A 377 -2.30 -24.82 -9.26
N PHE A 378 -1.04 -24.41 -9.25
CA PHE A 378 -0.62 -23.23 -8.49
C PHE A 378 -1.12 -21.95 -9.19
N THR A 379 -2.07 -21.26 -8.58
CA THR A 379 -2.72 -20.09 -9.20
C THR A 379 -1.93 -18.80 -8.97
N GLY A 380 -1.80 -18.37 -7.71
CA GLY A 380 -1.15 -17.11 -7.35
C GLY A 380 -1.81 -15.91 -8.01
N TRP A 381 -1.04 -15.07 -8.68
CA TRP A 381 -1.56 -13.91 -9.40
C TRP A 381 -2.07 -14.26 -10.81
N HIS A 382 -2.02 -15.52 -11.22
CA HIS A 382 -2.70 -15.95 -12.43
C HIS A 382 -4.20 -15.67 -12.30
N ASP A 383 -4.75 -14.98 -13.29
CA ASP A 383 -6.10 -14.45 -13.24
C ASP A 383 -7.14 -15.48 -13.72
N SER A 384 -7.28 -16.58 -12.98
CA SER A 384 -8.29 -17.61 -13.25
C SER A 384 -9.68 -17.18 -12.77
N ASP A 385 -10.71 -17.65 -13.49
CA ASP A 385 -12.11 -17.43 -13.14
C ASP A 385 -12.63 -18.54 -12.20
N LEU A 386 -13.86 -18.42 -11.71
CA LEU A 386 -14.56 -19.39 -10.89
C LEU A 386 -14.88 -20.69 -11.65
N SER A 387 -14.77 -21.83 -10.98
CA SER A 387 -15.31 -23.10 -11.48
C SER A 387 -16.85 -23.10 -11.40
N GLU A 388 -17.52 -24.06 -12.03
CA GLU A 388 -18.99 -24.21 -11.88
C GLU A 388 -19.39 -24.46 -10.43
N LYS A 389 -18.57 -25.22 -9.68
CA LYS A 389 -18.74 -25.42 -8.25
C LYS A 389 -18.52 -24.12 -7.47
N GLY A 390 -17.50 -23.34 -7.82
CA GLY A 390 -17.21 -22.04 -7.21
C GLY A 390 -18.34 -21.02 -7.41
N LYS A 391 -18.99 -21.01 -8.57
CA LYS A 391 -20.19 -20.18 -8.80
C LYS A 391 -21.31 -20.54 -7.82
N LEU A 392 -21.56 -21.83 -7.59
CA LEU A 392 -22.57 -22.30 -6.63
C LEU A 392 -22.18 -21.99 -5.18
N GLU A 393 -20.90 -22.08 -4.81
CA GLU A 393 -20.38 -21.63 -3.51
C GLU A 393 -20.66 -20.15 -3.26
N ALA A 394 -20.36 -19.28 -4.22
CA ALA A 394 -20.61 -17.84 -4.08
C ALA A 394 -22.12 -17.51 -3.95
N VAL A 395 -22.98 -18.23 -4.68
CA VAL A 395 -24.45 -18.12 -4.52
C VAL A 395 -24.88 -18.53 -3.10
N ARG A 396 -24.37 -19.65 -2.57
CA ARG A 396 -24.67 -20.11 -1.22
C ARG A 396 -24.23 -19.09 -0.17
N ALA A 397 -23.00 -18.56 -0.29
CA ALA A 397 -22.49 -17.52 0.60
C ALA A 397 -23.41 -16.28 0.63
N GLY A 398 -23.83 -15.80 -0.55
CA GLY A 398 -24.75 -14.66 -0.65
C GLY A 398 -26.10 -14.92 -0.01
N LYS A 399 -26.70 -16.10 -0.25
CA LYS A 399 -27.96 -16.51 0.40
C LYS A 399 -27.84 -16.65 1.92
N GLY A 400 -26.74 -17.21 2.40
CA GLY A 400 -26.46 -17.33 3.84
C GLY A 400 -26.38 -15.96 4.51
N LEU A 401 -25.68 -15.00 3.89
CA LEU A 401 -25.62 -13.62 4.34
C LEU A 401 -27.01 -12.95 4.32
N GLN A 402 -27.81 -13.18 3.26
CA GLN A 402 -29.18 -12.69 3.16
C GLN A 402 -30.05 -13.21 4.31
N ALA A 403 -30.03 -14.52 4.54
CA ALA A 403 -30.86 -15.20 5.53
C ALA A 403 -30.56 -14.72 6.96
N LYS A 404 -29.32 -14.30 7.23
CA LYS A 404 -28.89 -13.72 8.51
C LYS A 404 -29.04 -12.19 8.56
N GLY A 405 -29.55 -11.56 7.50
CA GLY A 405 -29.85 -10.13 7.46
C GLY A 405 -28.63 -9.22 7.30
N PHE A 406 -27.50 -9.72 6.81
CA PHE A 406 -26.29 -8.90 6.62
C PHE A 406 -26.51 -7.83 5.55
N LYS A 407 -26.24 -6.57 5.92
CA LYS A 407 -26.13 -5.42 5.03
C LYS A 407 -24.75 -4.82 5.15
N PHE A 408 -24.21 -4.39 4.03
CA PHE A 408 -22.87 -3.80 3.94
C PHE A 408 -22.97 -2.34 3.52
N ASP A 409 -21.96 -1.55 3.86
CA ASP A 409 -21.79 -0.16 3.40
C ASP A 409 -20.68 -0.04 2.35
N VAL A 410 -19.74 -0.99 2.34
CA VAL A 410 -18.60 -1.02 1.42
C VAL A 410 -18.08 -2.45 1.27
N VAL A 411 -17.63 -2.78 0.06
CA VAL A 411 -16.95 -4.04 -0.25
C VAL A 411 -15.53 -3.76 -0.70
N PHE A 412 -14.58 -4.49 -0.14
CA PHE A 412 -13.20 -4.52 -0.60
C PHE A 412 -12.91 -5.84 -1.30
N THR A 413 -12.23 -5.79 -2.44
CA THR A 413 -11.79 -7.01 -3.12
C THR A 413 -10.44 -6.82 -3.80
N SER A 414 -9.87 -7.92 -4.27
CA SER A 414 -8.64 -7.89 -5.05
C SER A 414 -8.93 -7.43 -6.49
N ILE A 415 -7.91 -7.43 -7.36
CA ILE A 415 -8.13 -7.17 -8.78
C ILE A 415 -8.25 -8.46 -9.61
N LEU A 416 -8.27 -9.64 -8.97
CA LEU A 416 -8.33 -10.93 -9.64
C LEU A 416 -9.79 -11.37 -9.84
N ARG A 417 -10.13 -11.85 -11.05
CA ARG A 417 -11.48 -12.18 -11.50
C ARG A 417 -12.23 -13.09 -10.54
N ARG A 418 -11.62 -14.15 -10.04
CA ARG A 418 -12.26 -15.06 -9.07
C ARG A 418 -12.76 -14.36 -7.80
N ALA A 419 -12.04 -13.37 -7.26
CA ALA A 419 -12.50 -12.64 -6.08
C ALA A 419 -13.59 -11.62 -6.45
N ILE A 420 -13.43 -10.92 -7.57
CA ILE A 420 -14.42 -9.96 -8.10
C ILE A 420 -15.75 -10.66 -8.38
N HIS A 421 -15.73 -11.78 -9.12
CA HIS A 421 -16.93 -12.55 -9.44
C HIS A 421 -17.58 -13.17 -8.19
N THR A 422 -16.78 -13.59 -7.19
CA THR A 422 -17.32 -14.01 -5.89
C THR A 422 -18.06 -12.85 -5.23
N ALA A 423 -17.43 -11.66 -5.16
CA ALA A 423 -18.02 -10.47 -4.54
C ALA A 423 -19.33 -10.07 -5.22
N TRP A 424 -19.35 -9.99 -6.55
CA TRP A 424 -20.55 -9.65 -7.31
C TRP A 424 -21.68 -10.65 -7.09
N THR A 425 -21.36 -11.95 -7.15
CA THR A 425 -22.36 -13.02 -6.94
C THR A 425 -22.94 -12.95 -5.53
N VAL A 426 -22.10 -12.71 -4.52
CA VAL A 426 -22.53 -12.55 -3.13
C VAL A 426 -23.42 -11.32 -2.96
N LEU A 427 -23.07 -10.18 -3.55
CA LEU A 427 -23.87 -8.96 -3.47
C LEU A 427 -25.24 -9.11 -4.15
N ILE A 428 -25.29 -9.81 -5.28
CA ILE A 428 -26.54 -10.13 -5.98
C ILE A 428 -27.44 -11.00 -5.09
N ASN A 429 -26.90 -12.06 -4.52
CA ASN A 429 -27.68 -13.04 -3.75
C ASN A 429 -27.95 -12.62 -2.29
N SER A 430 -27.29 -11.56 -1.81
CA SER A 430 -27.54 -10.96 -0.48
C SER A 430 -28.37 -9.66 -0.54
N GLU A 431 -28.80 -9.26 -1.73
CA GLU A 431 -29.52 -8.00 -1.98
C GLU A 431 -28.75 -6.75 -1.50
N ASN A 432 -27.45 -6.71 -1.79
CA ASN A 432 -26.55 -5.60 -1.48
C ASN A 432 -26.07 -4.89 -2.78
N PHE A 433 -26.97 -4.71 -3.75
CA PHE A 433 -26.66 -4.28 -5.14
C PHE A 433 -25.97 -2.91 -5.27
N SER A 434 -26.26 -1.98 -4.35
CA SER A 434 -25.82 -0.58 -4.48
C SER A 434 -24.49 -0.30 -3.82
N MET A 435 -23.80 -1.31 -3.29
CA MET A 435 -22.63 -1.09 -2.47
C MET A 435 -21.38 -0.75 -3.30
N PRO A 436 -20.62 0.28 -2.89
CA PRO A 436 -19.36 0.61 -3.54
C PRO A 436 -18.39 -0.56 -3.36
N ILE A 437 -17.76 -0.95 -4.46
CA ILE A 437 -16.73 -2.00 -4.50
C ILE A 437 -15.38 -1.33 -4.77
N VAL A 438 -14.43 -1.55 -3.88
CA VAL A 438 -13.08 -0.99 -3.95
C VAL A 438 -12.08 -2.12 -4.21
N ASN A 439 -11.48 -2.10 -5.39
CA ASN A 439 -10.54 -3.13 -5.82
C ASN A 439 -9.10 -2.67 -5.56
N SER A 440 -8.26 -3.58 -5.05
CA SER A 440 -6.83 -3.28 -4.82
C SER A 440 -5.94 -4.50 -5.00
N TRP A 441 -4.85 -4.33 -5.74
CA TRP A 441 -3.82 -5.36 -5.90
C TRP A 441 -3.22 -5.81 -4.56
N ARG A 442 -3.25 -4.95 -3.54
CA ARG A 442 -2.75 -5.28 -2.20
C ARG A 442 -3.54 -6.40 -1.53
N LEU A 443 -4.76 -6.68 -1.99
CA LEU A 443 -5.57 -7.81 -1.54
C LEU A 443 -5.41 -9.08 -2.40
N ASN A 444 -4.58 -9.06 -3.45
CA ASN A 444 -4.30 -10.23 -4.29
C ASN A 444 -3.76 -11.41 -3.47
N GLU A 445 -3.89 -12.61 -4.04
CA GLU A 445 -3.35 -13.85 -3.49
C GLU A 445 -1.82 -13.77 -3.30
N ARG A 446 -1.20 -14.64 -2.50
CA ARG A 446 0.25 -14.81 -2.46
C ARG A 446 0.79 -15.15 -3.86
N HIS A 447 1.78 -14.41 -4.35
CA HIS A 447 2.43 -14.70 -5.64
C HIS A 447 3.29 -15.97 -5.55
N TYR A 448 2.92 -17.02 -6.29
CA TYR A 448 3.61 -18.32 -6.23
C TYR A 448 4.89 -18.41 -7.09
N GLY A 449 5.29 -17.30 -7.71
CA GLY A 449 6.53 -17.22 -8.48
C GLY A 449 6.51 -18.13 -9.70
N ASP A 450 7.62 -18.81 -9.96
CA ASP A 450 7.76 -19.74 -11.09
C ASP A 450 6.86 -20.98 -10.97
N LEU A 451 6.27 -21.24 -9.79
CA LEU A 451 5.33 -22.34 -9.61
C LEU A 451 3.99 -22.08 -10.32
N GLN A 452 3.64 -20.82 -10.62
CA GLN A 452 2.33 -20.48 -11.19
C GLN A 452 2.06 -21.22 -12.51
N GLY A 453 0.94 -21.93 -12.58
CA GLY A 453 0.54 -22.74 -13.73
C GLY A 453 1.05 -24.19 -13.70
N LEU A 454 1.94 -24.56 -12.78
CA LEU A 454 2.31 -25.96 -12.58
C LEU A 454 1.23 -26.67 -11.76
N SER A 455 0.96 -27.94 -12.10
CA SER A 455 0.22 -28.81 -11.19
C SER A 455 1.04 -29.11 -9.94
N LYS A 456 0.36 -29.45 -8.83
CA LYS A 456 1.07 -29.82 -7.59
C LYS A 456 2.02 -31.00 -7.78
N ASP A 457 1.66 -31.96 -8.62
CA ASP A 457 2.47 -33.15 -8.90
C ASP A 457 3.72 -32.80 -9.72
N GLU A 458 3.60 -31.93 -10.71
CA GLU A 458 4.76 -31.43 -11.48
C GLU A 458 5.70 -30.62 -10.60
N ALA A 459 5.17 -29.79 -9.71
CA ALA A 459 5.98 -29.01 -8.78
C ALA A 459 6.77 -29.92 -7.83
N VAL A 460 6.13 -30.97 -7.27
CA VAL A 460 6.81 -31.97 -6.43
C VAL A 460 7.88 -32.72 -7.23
N LYS A 461 7.61 -33.12 -8.48
CA LYS A 461 8.62 -33.76 -9.34
C LYS A 461 9.81 -32.84 -9.64
N LYS A 462 9.57 -31.54 -9.83
CA LYS A 462 10.60 -30.55 -10.20
C LYS A 462 11.44 -30.11 -9.00
N HIS A 463 10.84 -29.94 -7.83
CA HIS A 463 11.48 -29.32 -6.67
C HIS A 463 11.71 -30.27 -5.48
N GLY A 464 11.07 -31.44 -5.48
CA GLY A 464 11.13 -32.40 -4.38
C GLY A 464 10.16 -32.08 -3.26
N ASP A 465 9.72 -33.14 -2.56
CA ASP A 465 8.68 -33.07 -1.53
C ASP A 465 9.07 -32.17 -0.35
N THR A 466 10.30 -32.32 0.16
CA THR A 466 10.83 -31.51 1.28
C THR A 466 10.81 -30.01 0.98
N GLN A 467 11.10 -29.61 -0.26
CA GLN A 467 11.08 -28.20 -0.65
C GLN A 467 9.65 -27.67 -0.79
N MET A 468 8.74 -28.49 -1.32
CA MET A 468 7.33 -28.14 -1.43
C MET A 468 6.69 -27.98 -0.04
N ASP A 469 7.02 -28.86 0.89
CA ASP A 469 6.53 -28.78 2.26
C ASP A 469 7.10 -27.58 3.00
N LEU A 470 8.35 -27.21 2.76
CA LEU A 470 8.92 -25.97 3.28
C LEU A 470 8.11 -24.74 2.82
N TRP A 471 7.77 -24.64 1.53
CA TRP A 471 6.96 -23.51 1.03
C TRP A 471 5.51 -23.51 1.51
N ARG A 472 4.95 -24.68 1.84
CA ARG A 472 3.59 -24.81 2.40
C ARG A 472 3.52 -24.48 3.89
N SER A 473 4.53 -24.91 4.64
CA SER A 473 4.55 -24.83 6.11
C SER A 473 5.28 -23.60 6.66
N SER A 474 6.13 -22.96 5.86
CA SER A 474 6.88 -21.77 6.28
C SER A 474 6.12 -20.48 6.00
N PHE A 475 6.18 -19.58 6.97
CA PHE A 475 5.69 -18.21 6.83
C PHE A 475 6.65 -17.33 6.00
N ASP A 476 7.95 -17.58 6.12
CA ASP A 476 9.01 -16.72 5.58
C ASP A 476 9.60 -17.24 4.27
N ALA A 477 9.43 -18.53 3.95
CA ALA A 477 9.98 -19.10 2.72
C ALA A 477 9.20 -18.61 1.49
N SER A 478 9.95 -18.15 0.48
CA SER A 478 9.41 -17.73 -0.81
C SER A 478 9.71 -18.80 -1.88
N PRO A 479 8.78 -19.07 -2.81
CA PRO A 479 9.03 -19.93 -3.96
C PRO A 479 10.03 -19.28 -4.95
N PRO A 480 10.50 -20.01 -5.97
CA PRO A 480 11.45 -19.47 -6.95
C PRO A 480 10.85 -18.29 -7.70
N GLU A 481 11.65 -17.26 -7.94
CA GLU A 481 11.19 -16.06 -8.64
C GLU A 481 10.86 -16.31 -10.11
N VAL A 482 9.81 -15.64 -10.60
CA VAL A 482 9.50 -15.62 -12.03
C VAL A 482 10.55 -14.83 -12.82
N SER A 483 10.98 -15.39 -13.95
CA SER A 483 12.01 -14.78 -14.80
C SER A 483 11.56 -13.45 -15.42
N THR A 484 12.51 -12.55 -15.71
CA THR A 484 12.21 -11.18 -16.19
C THR A 484 11.43 -11.13 -17.50
N GLY A 485 11.64 -12.09 -18.41
CA GLY A 485 10.97 -12.16 -19.71
C GLY A 485 9.66 -12.95 -19.71
N ASP A 486 9.28 -13.55 -18.58
CA ASP A 486 8.08 -14.38 -18.50
C ASP A 486 6.80 -13.53 -18.56
N ALA A 487 5.81 -13.97 -19.33
CA ALA A 487 4.51 -13.32 -19.41
C ALA A 487 3.75 -13.35 -18.07
N ARG A 488 4.02 -14.34 -17.20
CA ARG A 488 3.42 -14.47 -15.86
C ARG A 488 3.93 -13.42 -14.86
N ARG A 489 4.97 -12.66 -15.21
CA ARG A 489 5.54 -11.64 -14.32
C ARG A 489 4.62 -10.42 -14.28
N PRO A 490 4.16 -9.95 -13.10
CA PRO A 490 3.21 -8.84 -13.02
C PRO A 490 3.71 -7.54 -13.67
N SER A 491 5.03 -7.30 -13.70
CA SER A 491 5.62 -6.13 -14.38
C SER A 491 5.45 -6.12 -15.90
N ASN A 492 5.08 -7.26 -16.49
CA ASN A 492 4.84 -7.45 -17.92
C ASN A 492 3.33 -7.46 -18.23
N ASP A 493 2.47 -7.43 -17.22
CA ASP A 493 1.02 -7.43 -17.37
C ASP A 493 0.45 -6.01 -17.29
N SER A 494 -0.31 -5.64 -18.32
CA SER A 494 -0.98 -4.34 -18.45
C SER A 494 -1.90 -3.98 -17.28
N MET A 495 -2.46 -4.98 -16.57
CA MET A 495 -3.30 -4.77 -15.39
C MET A 495 -2.56 -4.00 -14.30
N TYR A 496 -1.23 -4.14 -14.23
CA TYR A 496 -0.38 -3.54 -13.21
C TYR A 496 0.45 -2.36 -13.74
N ALA A 497 0.20 -1.88 -14.96
CA ALA A 497 1.01 -0.85 -15.62
C ALA A 497 1.10 0.48 -14.85
N GLY A 498 0.08 0.79 -14.04
CA GLY A 498 0.05 1.99 -13.19
C GLY A 498 0.83 1.88 -11.88
N LEU A 499 1.45 0.73 -11.59
CA LEU A 499 2.16 0.47 -10.33
C LEU A 499 3.68 0.55 -10.51
N PRO A 500 4.42 1.06 -9.50
CA PRO A 500 5.88 1.01 -9.51
C PRO A 500 6.36 -0.43 -9.59
N ARG A 501 7.34 -0.71 -10.46
CA ARG A 501 7.90 -2.07 -10.63
C ARG A 501 8.42 -2.67 -9.33
N ALA A 502 8.94 -1.84 -8.42
CA ALA A 502 9.43 -2.28 -7.11
C ALA A 502 8.31 -2.80 -6.18
N ALA A 503 7.05 -2.43 -6.43
CA ALA A 503 5.90 -2.92 -5.67
C ALA A 503 5.36 -4.25 -6.22
N LEU A 504 5.79 -4.66 -7.42
CA LEU A 504 5.30 -5.86 -8.08
C LEU A 504 6.18 -7.06 -7.73
N PRO A 505 5.63 -8.12 -7.10
CA PRO A 505 6.41 -9.26 -6.69
C PRO A 505 6.83 -10.14 -7.87
N THR A 506 7.97 -10.80 -7.72
CA THR A 506 8.40 -11.92 -8.59
C THR A 506 8.14 -13.28 -7.95
N ALA A 507 8.04 -13.32 -6.62
CA ALA A 507 7.57 -14.40 -5.76
C ALA A 507 7.26 -13.81 -4.38
N GLU A 508 6.37 -14.43 -3.61
CA GLU A 508 6.03 -13.98 -2.26
C GLU A 508 6.06 -15.14 -1.25
N SER A 509 6.62 -14.86 -0.08
CA SER A 509 6.30 -15.59 1.15
C SER A 509 4.99 -15.05 1.77
N LEU A 510 4.52 -15.67 2.85
CA LEU A 510 3.38 -15.13 3.60
C LEU A 510 3.76 -13.81 4.29
N GLN A 511 5.00 -13.67 4.79
CA GLN A 511 5.50 -12.40 5.32
C GLN A 511 5.42 -11.27 4.29
N MET A 512 5.85 -11.52 3.05
CA MET A 512 5.78 -10.50 1.99
C MET A 512 4.32 -10.15 1.63
N THR A 513 3.44 -11.14 1.71
CA THR A 513 1.98 -10.93 1.53
C THR A 513 1.43 -10.05 2.66
N GLU A 514 1.82 -10.31 3.91
CA GLU A 514 1.48 -9.48 5.08
C GLU A 514 1.92 -8.03 4.90
N ASP A 515 3.17 -7.82 4.48
CA ASP A 515 3.80 -6.50 4.34
C ASP A 515 3.05 -5.58 3.36
N ARG A 516 2.32 -6.14 2.38
CA ARG A 516 1.48 -5.35 1.47
C ARG A 516 0.00 -5.28 1.89
N VAL A 517 -0.51 -6.31 2.57
CA VAL A 517 -1.92 -6.41 3.00
C VAL A 517 -2.18 -5.50 4.20
N LEU A 518 -1.33 -5.53 5.23
CA LEU A 518 -1.59 -4.78 6.48
C LEU A 518 -1.62 -3.26 6.29
N PRO A 519 -0.76 -2.63 5.47
CA PRO A 519 -0.92 -1.22 5.16
C PRO A 519 -2.28 -0.92 4.52
N TYR A 520 -2.77 -1.78 3.62
CA TYR A 520 -4.09 -1.58 3.01
C TYR A 520 -5.24 -1.73 4.01
N TRP A 521 -5.14 -2.72 4.90
CA TRP A 521 -6.06 -2.89 6.02
C TRP A 521 -6.10 -1.63 6.89
N ASN A 522 -4.95 -1.17 7.38
CA ASN A 522 -4.84 -0.03 8.29
C ASN A 522 -5.29 1.30 7.65
N ASP A 523 -4.98 1.51 6.37
CA ASP A 523 -5.23 2.80 5.71
C ASP A 523 -6.65 2.91 5.10
N ASN A 524 -7.30 1.78 4.79
CA ASN A 524 -8.56 1.79 4.02
C ASN A 524 -9.70 0.98 4.67
N ILE A 525 -9.42 -0.23 5.15
CA ILE A 525 -10.47 -1.15 5.62
C ILE A 525 -10.81 -0.89 7.09
N ALA A 526 -9.81 -0.91 7.97
CA ALA A 526 -9.97 -0.69 9.40
C ALA A 526 -10.65 0.66 9.73
N PRO A 527 -10.32 1.79 9.07
CA PRO A 527 -11.02 3.05 9.31
C PRO A 527 -12.51 3.00 8.95
N CYS A 528 -12.92 2.16 8.00
CA CYS A 528 -14.33 1.95 7.70
C CYS A 528 -15.03 1.20 8.83
N VAL A 529 -14.40 0.13 9.34
CA VAL A 529 -14.94 -0.66 10.47
C VAL A 529 -15.04 0.22 11.73
N MET A 530 -13.98 0.96 12.06
CA MET A 530 -13.96 1.91 13.19
C MET A 530 -14.99 3.03 13.07
N ALA A 531 -15.41 3.38 11.85
CA ALA A 531 -16.49 4.33 11.61
C ALA A 531 -17.89 3.70 11.76
N GLY A 532 -17.98 2.47 12.28
CA GLY A 532 -19.23 1.74 12.48
C GLY A 532 -19.86 1.24 11.18
N LYS A 533 -19.09 1.19 10.07
CA LYS A 533 -19.60 0.67 8.79
C LYS A 533 -19.56 -0.85 8.79
N SER A 534 -20.58 -1.46 8.19
CA SER A 534 -20.58 -2.88 7.90
C SER A 534 -19.73 -3.18 6.67
N VAL A 535 -18.58 -3.83 6.88
CA VAL A 535 -17.58 -4.06 5.82
C VAL A 535 -17.56 -5.53 5.38
N LEU A 536 -17.56 -5.76 4.06
CA LEU A 536 -17.26 -7.06 3.46
C LEU A 536 -15.90 -7.01 2.76
N VAL A 537 -15.03 -7.98 3.03
CA VAL A 537 -13.74 -8.15 2.34
C VAL A 537 -13.74 -9.50 1.62
N VAL A 538 -13.76 -9.47 0.29
CA VAL A 538 -13.70 -10.68 -0.55
C VAL A 538 -12.31 -10.80 -1.19
N ALA A 539 -11.48 -11.71 -0.69
CA ALA A 539 -10.11 -11.86 -1.16
C ALA A 539 -9.68 -13.34 -1.18
N HIS A 540 -8.45 -13.66 -0.77
CA HIS A 540 -7.83 -14.95 -1.07
C HIS A 540 -7.26 -15.65 0.16
N GLY A 541 -6.89 -16.93 -0.02
CA GLY A 541 -6.39 -17.79 1.06
C GLY A 541 -5.03 -17.37 1.61
N GLY A 542 -4.21 -16.63 0.86
CA GLY A 542 -2.95 -16.07 1.37
C GLY A 542 -3.08 -14.64 1.92
N SER A 543 -4.08 -13.86 1.50
CA SER A 543 -4.24 -12.47 1.94
C SER A 543 -5.14 -12.31 3.17
N LEU A 544 -6.28 -12.99 3.22
CA LEU A 544 -7.21 -12.87 4.36
C LEU A 544 -6.60 -13.32 5.69
N PRO A 545 -5.84 -14.43 5.77
CA PRO A 545 -5.23 -14.84 7.03
C PRO A 545 -4.21 -13.84 7.58
N MET A 546 -3.66 -12.94 6.77
CA MET A 546 -2.78 -11.88 7.27
C MET A 546 -3.58 -10.83 8.05
N ILE A 547 -4.82 -10.55 7.61
CA ILE A 547 -5.75 -9.72 8.36
C ILE A 547 -6.16 -10.44 9.65
N CYS A 548 -6.53 -11.73 9.58
CA CYS A 548 -6.86 -12.53 10.76
C CYS A 548 -5.72 -12.57 11.78
N LYS A 549 -4.48 -12.79 11.31
CA LYS A 549 -3.26 -12.76 12.12
C LYS A 549 -3.12 -11.44 12.88
N SER A 550 -3.37 -10.32 12.22
CA SER A 550 -3.30 -8.99 12.86
C SER A 550 -4.42 -8.75 13.85
N LEU A 551 -5.64 -9.21 13.57
CA LEU A 551 -6.81 -9.03 14.45
C LEU A 551 -6.69 -9.85 15.73
N GLU A 552 -6.26 -11.11 15.62
CA GLU A 552 -6.20 -12.06 16.75
C GLU A 552 -4.83 -12.08 17.45
N GLY A 553 -3.83 -11.35 16.93
CA GLY A 553 -2.46 -11.41 17.46
C GLY A 553 -1.81 -12.79 17.29
N MET A 554 -2.10 -13.48 16.17
CA MET A 554 -1.63 -14.85 15.93
C MET A 554 -0.11 -14.93 15.73
N THR A 555 0.48 -16.06 16.11
CA THR A 555 1.85 -16.42 15.72
C THR A 555 1.95 -16.73 14.22
N LYS A 556 3.17 -16.83 13.70
CA LYS A 556 3.41 -17.20 12.30
C LYS A 556 2.84 -18.59 11.98
N GLU A 557 2.97 -19.54 12.90
CA GLU A 557 2.51 -20.91 12.76
C GLU A 557 0.97 -20.98 12.75
N GLN A 558 0.32 -20.21 13.61
CA GLN A 558 -1.14 -20.08 13.63
C GLN A 558 -1.65 -19.46 12.33
N ALA A 559 -0.97 -18.45 11.79
CA ALA A 559 -1.34 -17.87 10.50
C ALA A 559 -1.17 -18.84 9.33
N VAL A 560 -0.09 -19.63 9.30
CA VAL A 560 0.08 -20.72 8.32
C VAL A 560 -1.05 -21.74 8.42
N LYS A 561 -1.46 -22.08 9.65
CA LYS A 561 -2.59 -22.98 9.87
C LYS A 561 -3.89 -22.38 9.33
N GLU A 562 -4.18 -21.11 9.63
CA GLU A 562 -5.37 -20.41 9.12
C GLU A 562 -5.41 -20.36 7.58
N VAL A 563 -4.26 -20.21 6.90
CA VAL A 563 -4.17 -20.30 5.43
C VAL A 563 -4.68 -21.65 4.90
N ASN A 564 -4.39 -22.74 5.62
CA ASN A 564 -4.82 -24.09 5.21
C ASN A 564 -6.29 -24.36 5.59
N ASP A 565 -6.73 -23.84 6.73
CA ASP A 565 -8.03 -24.16 7.31
C ASP A 565 -9.16 -23.28 6.75
N MET A 566 -8.87 -22.06 6.27
CA MET A 566 -9.89 -21.12 5.80
C MET A 566 -10.59 -21.63 4.52
N PRO A 567 -11.87 -22.02 4.58
CA PRO A 567 -12.57 -22.63 3.44
C PRO A 567 -12.95 -21.59 2.36
N CYS A 568 -13.03 -22.04 1.10
CA CYS A 568 -13.53 -21.22 0.00
C CYS A 568 -15.04 -20.96 0.15
N GLY A 569 -15.48 -19.73 -0.14
CA GLY A 569 -16.91 -19.43 -0.28
C GLY A 569 -17.72 -19.56 1.02
N VAL A 570 -17.10 -19.53 2.19
CA VAL A 570 -17.82 -19.50 3.48
C VAL A 570 -17.50 -18.17 4.19
N PRO A 571 -18.52 -17.32 4.46
CA PRO A 571 -18.29 -16.07 5.17
C PRO A 571 -17.79 -16.30 6.60
N LEU A 572 -16.73 -15.59 6.98
CA LEU A 572 -16.16 -15.54 8.32
C LEU A 572 -16.45 -14.17 8.94
N VAL A 573 -17.28 -14.16 9.98
CA VAL A 573 -17.66 -12.93 10.69
C VAL A 573 -16.68 -12.74 11.84
N TYR A 574 -16.12 -11.53 11.95
CA TYR A 574 -15.42 -11.05 13.12
C TYR A 574 -16.28 -10.02 13.84
N GLU A 575 -16.37 -10.19 15.15
CA GLU A 575 -16.88 -9.18 16.08
C GLU A 575 -15.70 -8.62 16.86
N LEU A 576 -15.64 -7.29 16.92
CA LEU A 576 -14.57 -6.50 17.52
C LEU A 576 -15.20 -5.49 18.49
N ASP A 577 -14.50 -5.18 19.57
CA ASP A 577 -14.94 -4.12 20.48
C ASP A 577 -14.72 -2.72 19.84
N GLU A 578 -15.18 -1.67 20.52
CA GLU A 578 -15.03 -0.28 20.07
C GLU A 578 -13.56 0.15 19.84
N LYS A 579 -12.61 -0.57 20.45
CA LYS A 579 -11.16 -0.34 20.35
C LYS A 579 -10.52 -1.22 19.28
N MET A 580 -11.30 -1.91 18.44
CA MET A 580 -10.87 -2.87 17.43
C MET A 580 -10.17 -4.11 17.99
N ASN A 581 -10.34 -4.41 19.28
CA ASN A 581 -9.85 -5.67 19.83
C ASN A 581 -10.76 -6.81 19.43
N PHE A 582 -10.16 -7.97 19.17
CA PHE A 582 -10.88 -9.19 18.83
C PHE A 582 -11.78 -9.67 19.98
N VAL A 583 -13.09 -9.85 19.70
CA VAL A 583 -14.06 -10.44 20.63
C VAL A 583 -14.31 -11.91 20.27
N LYS A 584 -14.81 -12.15 19.05
CA LYS A 584 -15.05 -13.52 18.56
C LYS A 584 -15.06 -13.59 17.04
N LYS A 585 -14.89 -14.81 16.51
CA LYS A 585 -15.13 -15.13 15.10
C LYS A 585 -15.99 -16.37 14.94
N TYR A 586 -16.76 -16.42 13.87
CA TYR A 586 -17.55 -17.59 13.48
C TYR A 586 -17.81 -17.62 11.98
N TYR A 587 -17.88 -18.84 11.44
CA TYR A 587 -18.29 -19.05 10.06
C TYR A 587 -19.82 -19.05 9.95
N LEU A 588 -20.35 -18.44 8.90
CA LEU A 588 -21.74 -18.59 8.51
C LEU A 588 -21.88 -19.87 7.69
N GLN A 589 -22.20 -20.96 8.39
CA GLN A 589 -22.62 -22.23 7.80
C GLN A 589 -24.08 -22.49 8.19
N ASP A 590 -24.79 -23.19 7.31
CA ASP A 590 -26.21 -23.55 7.49
C ASP A 590 -26.43 -24.46 8.70
#